data_AF-A0A366H6U9-F1
#
_entry.id   AF-A0A366H6U9-F1
#
_cell.length_a   1.000
_cell.length_b   1.000
_cell.length_c   1.000
_cell.angle_alpha   90.00
_cell.angle_beta   90.00
_cell.angle_gamma   90.00
#
_symmetry.space_group_name_H-M   'P 1'
#
loop_
_entity.id
_entity.type
_entity.pdbx_description
1 polymer ?
#
loop_
_entity_poly.entity_id
_entity_poly.type
_entity_poly.pdbx_seq_one_letter_code
_entity_poly.pdbx_strand_id
1 'polypeptide(L)'
;MSRRTKLIIAASLLVLLAIPVTYVVLAWRLEDPLRFHVVGERMEYMPAYAEELRVLAVEVENTSAVTVGIRRAYLGEAAATAKPMILGGMDTLIITYESPPPVIIPAHRKILRKFLVEEGVPMDKPLHEFSVKYTWNSRMAIQADALVLWLWKVLPSDIGGKLKRPARQYGQALLAAPP
;
A
#
# COMPACT_ATOMS: atom_id res chain seq x y z
N MET A 1 -1.26 -46.33 -23.44
CA MET A 1 -1.10 -45.90 -22.03
C MET A 1 -2.21 -46.51 -21.18
N SER A 2 -1.87 -47.11 -20.03
CA SER A 2 -2.89 -47.67 -19.12
C SER A 2 -3.71 -46.55 -18.45
N ARG A 3 -4.97 -46.84 -18.08
CA ARG A 3 -5.82 -45.91 -17.31
C ARG A 3 -5.15 -45.49 -15.99
N ARG A 4 -4.35 -46.37 -15.38
CA ARG A 4 -3.63 -46.12 -14.12
C ARG A 4 -2.55 -45.05 -14.28
N THR A 5 -1.78 -45.09 -15.37
CA THR A 5 -0.72 -44.11 -15.65
C THR A 5 -1.29 -42.70 -15.83
N LYS A 6 -2.44 -42.58 -16.51
CA LYS A 6 -3.12 -41.28 -16.71
C LYS A 6 -3.56 -40.64 -15.37
N LEU A 7 -4.08 -41.45 -14.44
CA LEU A 7 -4.49 -40.96 -13.13
C LEU A 7 -3.31 -40.48 -12.29
N ILE A 8 -2.19 -41.20 -12.30
CA ILE A 8 -0.98 -40.82 -11.56
C ILE A 8 -0.43 -39.48 -12.08
N ILE A 9 -0.39 -39.31 -13.41
CA ILE A 9 0.06 -38.06 -14.03
C ILE A 9 -0.89 -36.91 -13.67
N ALA A 10 -2.21 -37.12 -13.79
CA ALA A 10 -3.21 -36.10 -13.46
C ALA A 10 -3.14 -35.67 -11.98
N ALA A 11 -3.02 -36.63 -11.06
CA ALA A 11 -2.87 -36.35 -9.63
C ALA A 11 -1.58 -35.55 -9.35
N SER A 12 -0.47 -35.93 -9.99
CA SER A 12 0.81 -35.22 -9.83
C SER A 12 0.73 -33.78 -10.35
N LEU A 13 0.09 -33.57 -11.50
CA LEU A 13 -0.14 -32.22 -12.05
C LEU A 13 -1.04 -31.38 -11.16
N LEU A 14 -2.09 -31.95 -10.58
CA LEU A 14 -2.97 -31.25 -9.64
C LEU A 14 -2.23 -30.82 -8.39
N VAL A 15 -1.39 -31.68 -7.81
CA VAL A 15 -0.56 -31.34 -6.65
C VAL A 15 0.43 -30.23 -6.99
N LEU A 16 1.09 -30.31 -8.15
CA LEU A 16 2.01 -29.28 -8.62
C LEU A 16 1.29 -27.95 -8.89
N LEU A 17 0.04 -27.97 -9.35
CA LEU A 17 -0.77 -26.77 -9.56
C LEU A 17 -1.30 -26.16 -8.25
N ALA A 18 -1.55 -26.99 -7.24
CA ALA A 18 -2.01 -26.50 -5.94
C ALA A 18 -1.00 -25.55 -5.30
N ILE A 19 0.31 -25.81 -5.42
CA ILE A 19 1.38 -24.98 -4.84
C ILE A 19 1.31 -23.51 -5.32
N PRO A 20 1.38 -23.19 -6.62
CA PRO A 20 1.29 -21.81 -7.10
C PRO A 20 -0.07 -21.19 -6.82
N VAL A 21 -1.17 -21.96 -6.86
CA VAL A 21 -2.50 -21.45 -6.51
C VAL A 21 -2.55 -21.01 -5.05
N THR A 22 -2.06 -21.84 -4.13
CA THR A 22 -1.97 -21.49 -2.70
C THR A 22 -1.09 -20.26 -2.50
N TYR A 23 0.05 -20.18 -3.19
CA TYR A 23 0.93 -19.01 -3.09
C TYR A 23 0.24 -17.72 -3.56
N VAL A 24 -0.50 -17.77 -4.67
CA VAL A 24 -1.29 -16.63 -5.17
C VAL A 24 -2.36 -16.22 -4.15
N VAL A 25 -3.08 -17.19 -3.57
CA VAL A 25 -4.13 -16.91 -2.57
C VAL A 25 -3.53 -16.24 -1.33
N LEU A 26 -2.41 -16.75 -0.81
CA LEU A 26 -1.74 -16.19 0.36
C LEU A 26 -1.15 -14.80 0.09
N ALA A 27 -0.54 -14.59 -1.07
CA ALA A 27 0.00 -13.28 -1.47
C ALA A 27 -1.08 -12.23 -1.77
N TRP A 28 -2.35 -12.65 -1.90
CA TRP A 28 -3.48 -11.75 -2.16
C TRP A 28 -4.21 -11.31 -0.89
N ARG A 29 -3.99 -11.95 0.26
CA ARG A 29 -4.64 -11.59 1.53
C ARG A 29 -3.59 -11.42 2.62
N LEU A 30 -2.93 -10.27 2.65
CA LEU A 30 -2.08 -9.92 3.79
C LEU A 30 -2.90 -9.08 4.75
N GLU A 31 -2.83 -9.41 6.03
CA GLU A 31 -3.42 -8.59 7.08
C GLU A 31 -2.35 -7.61 7.57
N ASP A 32 -2.64 -6.31 7.45
CA ASP A 32 -1.82 -5.19 7.92
C ASP A 32 -0.30 -5.36 7.78
N PRO A 33 0.23 -5.48 6.53
CA PRO A 33 1.62 -5.83 6.29
C PRO A 33 2.61 -4.70 6.61
N LEU A 34 2.13 -3.51 6.99
CA LEU A 34 2.96 -2.33 7.18
C LEU A 34 2.91 -1.82 8.63
N ARG A 35 4.08 -1.44 9.14
CA ARG A 35 4.26 -0.72 10.40
C ARG A 35 4.91 0.63 10.12
N PHE A 36 4.52 1.63 10.91
CA PHE A 36 4.96 3.01 10.74
C PHE A 36 5.55 3.50 12.06
N HIS A 37 6.81 3.90 12.04
CA HIS A 37 7.56 4.37 13.20
C HIS A 37 8.06 5.77 12.95
N VAL A 38 7.71 6.72 13.82
CA VAL A 38 8.26 8.08 13.72
C VAL A 38 9.69 8.05 14.26
N VAL A 39 10.65 8.40 13.42
CA VAL A 39 12.08 8.43 13.77
C VAL A 39 12.62 9.85 13.92
N GLY A 40 11.85 10.85 13.50
CA GLY A 40 12.23 12.24 13.65
C GLY A 40 11.10 13.19 13.26
N GLU A 41 11.24 14.42 13.71
CA GLU A 41 10.32 15.50 13.45
C GLU A 41 11.14 16.78 13.24
N ARG A 42 10.75 17.58 12.23
CA ARG A 42 11.36 18.89 11.98
C ARG A 42 10.39 19.81 11.27
N MET A 43 10.65 21.11 11.36
CA MET A 43 10.03 22.10 10.50
C MET A 43 10.82 22.20 9.19
N GLU A 44 10.13 22.22 8.05
CA GLU A 44 10.75 22.40 6.74
C GLU A 44 9.93 23.44 5.97
N TYR A 45 10.59 24.54 5.55
CA TYR A 45 9.97 25.51 4.66
C TYR A 45 9.69 24.86 3.31
N MET A 46 8.42 24.83 2.90
CA MET A 46 7.99 24.24 1.64
C MET A 46 7.57 25.35 0.68
N PRO A 47 8.37 25.64 -0.37
CA PRO A 47 8.07 26.73 -1.32
C PRO A 47 6.70 26.62 -2.00
N ALA A 48 6.18 25.40 -2.17
CA ALA A 48 4.86 25.16 -2.75
C ALA A 48 3.69 25.72 -1.90
N TYR A 49 3.92 25.89 -0.59
CA TYR A 49 2.93 26.41 0.36
C TYR A 49 3.32 27.79 0.92
N ALA A 50 4.55 28.24 0.63
CA ALA A 50 5.12 29.49 1.14
C ALA A 50 5.17 29.60 2.68
N GLU A 51 5.24 28.46 3.37
CA GLU A 51 5.22 28.36 4.84
C GLU A 51 6.12 27.22 5.36
N GLU A 52 6.36 27.21 6.68
CA GLU A 52 7.03 26.11 7.37
C GLU A 52 6.03 25.02 7.74
N LEU A 53 6.20 23.84 7.16
CA LEU A 53 5.36 22.68 7.47
C LEU A 53 6.06 21.76 8.47
N ARG A 54 5.27 21.16 9.35
CA ARG A 54 5.73 20.08 10.24
C ARG A 54 5.94 18.82 9.40
N VAL A 55 7.18 18.33 9.39
CA VAL A 55 7.60 17.17 8.60
C VAL A 55 8.00 16.05 9.55
N LEU A 56 7.29 14.92 9.45
CA LEU A 56 7.58 13.72 10.20
C LEU A 56 8.44 12.78 9.34
N ALA A 57 9.63 12.43 9.82
CA ALA A 57 10.41 11.33 9.26
C ALA A 57 9.87 10.01 9.80
N VAL A 58 9.28 9.20 8.92
CA VAL A 58 8.61 7.95 9.27
C VAL A 58 9.32 6.78 8.59
N GLU A 59 9.79 5.84 9.38
CA GLU A 59 10.23 4.54 8.92
C GLU A 59 9.01 3.66 8.65
N VAL A 60 8.89 3.18 7.42
CA VAL A 60 7.85 2.25 6.99
C VAL A 60 8.46 0.86 6.85
N GLU A 61 8.02 -0.05 7.70
CA GLU A 61 8.45 -1.45 7.71
C GLU A 61 7.40 -2.32 7.04
N ASN A 62 7.83 -3.15 6.09
CA ASN A 62 6.99 -4.23 5.58
C ASN A 62 7.30 -5.52 6.34
N THR A 63 6.36 -5.98 7.16
CA THR A 63 6.50 -7.20 7.98
C THR A 63 6.15 -8.47 7.22
N SER A 64 5.60 -8.36 6.01
CA SER A 64 5.17 -9.51 5.22
C SER A 64 6.30 -10.13 4.39
N ALA A 65 6.08 -11.37 3.97
CA ALA A 65 6.98 -12.12 3.09
C ALA A 65 6.92 -11.70 1.61
N VAL A 66 6.07 -10.74 1.25
CA VAL A 66 5.91 -10.27 -0.13
C VAL A 66 6.17 -8.78 -0.25
N THR A 67 6.59 -8.35 -1.43
CA THR A 67 6.75 -6.93 -1.73
C THR A 67 5.38 -6.24 -1.76
N VAL A 68 5.27 -5.12 -1.05
CA VAL A 68 4.07 -4.29 -0.97
C VAL A 68 4.33 -2.96 -1.66
N GLY A 69 3.33 -2.43 -2.39
CA GLY A 69 3.35 -1.07 -2.91
C GLY A 69 2.28 -0.21 -2.23
N ILE A 70 2.69 0.92 -1.65
CA ILE A 70 1.77 1.93 -1.11
C ILE A 70 1.38 2.88 -2.24
N ARG A 71 0.08 3.01 -2.49
CA ARG A 71 -0.43 4.00 -3.46
C ARG A 71 -0.88 5.30 -2.81
N ARG A 72 -1.41 5.21 -1.60
CA ARG A 72 -1.84 6.37 -0.82
C ARG A 72 -1.52 6.15 0.65
N ALA A 73 -1.03 7.15 1.35
CA ALA A 73 -0.84 7.15 2.79
C ALA A 73 -1.08 8.57 3.31
N TYR A 74 -1.99 8.70 4.26
CA TYR A 74 -2.44 9.95 4.84
C TYR A 74 -2.36 9.87 6.37
N LEU A 75 -2.03 10.99 6.99
CA LEU A 75 -2.21 11.17 8.43
C LEU A 75 -3.67 11.47 8.71
N GLY A 76 -4.20 10.91 9.78
CA GLY A 76 -5.52 11.24 10.31
C GLY A 76 -5.53 11.06 11.82
N GLU A 77 -6.60 11.50 12.47
CA GLU A 77 -6.73 11.31 13.92
C GLU A 77 -7.01 9.84 14.25
N ALA A 78 -6.37 9.33 15.30
CA ALA A 78 -6.58 7.98 15.80
C ALA A 78 -8.02 7.73 16.28
N ALA A 79 -8.67 8.75 16.86
CA ALA A 79 -9.99 8.65 17.48
C ALA A 79 -11.18 9.04 16.57
N ALA A 80 -10.95 9.49 15.33
CA ALA A 80 -12.02 10.00 14.48
C ALA A 80 -12.93 8.88 13.94
N THR A 81 -14.17 8.79 14.46
CA THR A 81 -15.18 7.79 14.09
C THR A 81 -16.06 8.19 12.90
N ALA A 82 -16.29 9.48 12.64
CA ALA A 82 -17.33 9.90 11.70
C ALA A 82 -16.82 10.34 10.32
N LYS A 83 -15.60 10.89 10.20
CA LYS A 83 -14.92 11.15 8.93
C LYS A 83 -13.46 11.48 9.23
N PRO A 84 -12.47 10.74 8.74
CA PRO A 84 -11.08 11.10 8.99
C PRO A 84 -10.78 12.46 8.35
N MET A 85 -10.44 13.44 9.19
CA MET A 85 -9.74 14.62 8.73
C MET A 85 -8.37 14.16 8.24
N ILE A 86 -8.04 14.47 6.98
CA ILE A 86 -6.70 14.28 6.47
C ILE A 86 -5.87 15.37 7.11
N LEU A 87 -4.87 14.98 7.89
CA LEU A 87 -3.97 15.87 8.60
C LEU A 87 -2.65 16.03 7.83
N GLY A 88 -2.50 15.36 6.70
CA GLY A 88 -1.22 15.23 6.02
C GLY A 88 -1.11 14.01 5.11
N GLY A 89 0.02 13.91 4.42
CA GLY A 89 0.27 12.85 3.44
C GLY A 89 1.75 12.54 3.27
N MET A 90 2.04 11.36 2.72
CA MET A 90 3.41 10.92 2.45
C MET A 90 3.96 11.61 1.18
N ASP A 91 5.16 12.19 1.28
CA ASP A 91 5.93 12.99 0.30
C ASP A 91 5.41 13.06 -1.15
N THR A 92 5.34 11.91 -1.82
CA THR A 92 5.05 11.83 -3.26
C THR A 92 3.57 11.93 -3.62
N LEU A 93 2.67 11.94 -2.64
CA LEU A 93 1.24 11.75 -2.87
C LEU A 93 0.39 13.03 -2.79
N ILE A 94 0.98 14.11 -2.28
CA ILE A 94 0.26 15.39 -2.10
C ILE A 94 0.42 16.29 -3.34
N ILE A 95 1.53 16.16 -4.07
CA ILE A 95 2.00 17.21 -4.98
C ILE A 95 1.54 17.02 -6.44
N THR A 96 0.99 15.87 -6.85
CA THR A 96 0.66 15.61 -8.26
C THR A 96 -0.80 15.20 -8.50
N TYR A 97 -1.48 15.87 -9.45
CA TYR A 97 -2.79 15.46 -9.98
C TYR A 97 -2.74 14.11 -10.70
N GLU A 98 -1.57 13.73 -11.21
CA GLU A 98 -1.32 12.40 -11.72
C GLU A 98 -1.11 11.42 -10.57
N SER A 99 -1.76 10.25 -10.64
CA SER A 99 -1.58 9.20 -9.64
C SER A 99 -0.12 8.73 -9.67
N PRO A 100 0.71 9.07 -8.68
CA PRO A 100 2.12 8.72 -8.69
C PRO A 100 2.30 7.20 -8.68
N PRO A 101 3.45 6.69 -9.15
CA PRO A 101 3.76 5.27 -9.03
C PRO A 101 3.73 4.84 -7.56
N PRO A 102 3.32 3.59 -7.27
CA PRO A 102 3.30 3.10 -5.90
C PRO A 102 4.70 3.10 -5.29
N VAL A 103 4.81 3.50 -4.03
CA VAL A 103 6.04 3.38 -3.25
C VAL A 103 6.26 1.91 -2.91
N ILE A 104 7.31 1.31 -3.47
CA ILE A 104 7.62 -0.11 -3.30
C ILE A 104 8.42 -0.34 -2.02
N ILE A 105 7.92 -1.25 -1.18
CA ILE A 105 8.56 -1.70 0.07
C ILE A 105 8.83 -3.20 -0.05
N PRO A 106 10.12 -3.61 -0.22
CA PRO A 106 10.46 -5.03 -0.30
C PRO A 106 10.03 -5.81 0.95
N ALA A 107 9.92 -7.13 0.83
CA ALA A 107 9.57 -8.01 1.94
C ALA A 107 10.58 -7.87 3.09
N HIS A 108 10.10 -7.77 4.33
CA HIS A 108 10.94 -7.65 5.54
C HIS A 108 11.95 -6.50 5.50
N ARG A 109 11.63 -5.41 4.79
CA ARG A 109 12.50 -4.23 4.68
C ARG A 109 11.83 -2.99 5.24
N LYS A 110 12.68 -2.07 5.68
CA LYS A 110 12.35 -0.74 6.18
C LYS A 110 12.77 0.29 5.14
N ILE A 111 11.96 1.31 4.95
CA ILE A 111 12.30 2.47 4.14
C ILE A 111 11.96 3.76 4.89
N LEU A 112 12.76 4.80 4.69
CA LEU A 112 12.48 6.12 5.24
C LEU A 112 11.62 6.94 4.28
N ARG A 113 10.56 7.55 4.80
CA ARG A 113 9.67 8.48 4.08
C ARG A 113 9.36 9.66 4.97
N LYS A 114 8.99 10.79 4.38
CA LYS A 114 8.45 11.90 5.15
C LYS A 114 6.94 12.01 4.96
N PHE A 115 6.29 12.46 6.01
CA PHE A 115 4.91 12.87 6.00
C PHE A 115 4.85 14.37 6.28
N LEU A 116 4.14 15.08 5.42
CA LEU A 116 3.87 16.50 5.57
C LEU A 116 2.55 16.63 6.32
N VAL A 117 2.56 17.34 7.44
CA VAL A 117 1.36 17.69 8.20
C VAL A 117 0.77 18.98 7.61
N GLU A 118 -0.54 19.00 7.38
CA GLU A 118 -1.27 20.13 6.79
C GLU A 118 -1.29 21.37 7.71
N GLU A 119 -1.44 22.54 7.08
CA GLU A 119 -1.65 23.82 7.75
C GLU A 119 -2.92 23.76 8.62
N GLY A 120 -2.80 24.11 9.90
CA GLY A 120 -3.91 24.12 10.85
C GLY A 120 -3.97 22.95 11.82
N VAL A 121 -3.08 21.95 11.70
CA VAL A 121 -2.89 20.95 12.76
C VAL A 121 -2.04 21.57 13.87
N PRO A 122 -2.52 21.60 15.13
CA PRO A 122 -1.75 22.17 16.23
C PRO A 122 -0.39 21.48 16.38
N MET A 123 0.68 22.27 16.53
CA MET A 123 2.05 21.77 16.62
C MET A 123 2.30 20.96 17.90
N ASP A 124 1.60 21.32 18.97
CA ASP A 124 1.61 20.63 20.26
C ASP A 124 0.83 19.32 20.26
N LYS A 125 0.12 19.00 19.16
CA LYS A 125 -0.60 17.73 19.04
C LYS A 125 0.38 16.56 19.12
N PRO A 126 0.22 15.66 20.10
CA PRO A 126 1.20 14.61 20.34
C PRO A 126 1.12 13.52 19.26
N LEU A 127 2.28 12.94 18.91
CA LEU A 127 2.41 12.00 17.79
C LEU A 127 1.53 10.74 17.91
N HIS A 128 1.23 10.29 19.13
CA HIS A 128 0.41 9.11 19.39
C HIS A 128 -1.07 9.31 19.04
N GLU A 129 -1.52 10.55 18.83
CA GLU A 129 -2.87 10.85 18.36
C GLU A 129 -3.02 10.72 16.84
N PHE A 130 -1.90 10.56 16.11
CA PHE A 130 -1.93 10.37 14.67
C PHE A 130 -2.03 8.88 14.32
N SER A 131 -2.82 8.61 13.29
CA SER A 131 -2.89 7.31 12.61
C SER A 131 -2.58 7.49 11.14
N VAL A 132 -1.88 6.52 10.55
CA VAL A 132 -1.65 6.46 9.10
C VAL A 132 -2.75 5.60 8.50
N LYS A 133 -3.56 6.21 7.63
CA LYS A 133 -4.50 5.50 6.76
C LYS A 133 -3.86 5.33 5.40
N TYR A 134 -3.78 4.10 4.92
CA TYR A 134 -3.05 3.82 3.69
C TYR A 134 -3.79 2.81 2.80
N THR A 135 -3.52 2.92 1.50
CA THR A 135 -3.93 1.93 0.51
C THR A 135 -2.70 1.27 -0.06
N TRP A 136 -2.78 -0.05 -0.19
CA TRP A 136 -1.67 -0.84 -0.64
C TRP A 136 -2.13 -2.00 -1.51
N ASN A 137 -1.17 -2.54 -2.27
CA ASN A 137 -1.33 -3.73 -3.08
C ASN A 137 -0.04 -4.56 -2.99
N SER A 138 -0.15 -5.89 -3.00
CA SER A 138 1.02 -6.73 -3.22
C SER A 138 1.58 -6.51 -4.62
N ARG A 139 2.86 -6.83 -4.84
CA ARG A 139 3.50 -6.73 -6.16
C ARG A 139 2.71 -7.48 -7.25
N MET A 140 2.16 -8.64 -6.92
CA MET A 140 1.30 -9.41 -7.83
C MET A 140 0.04 -8.65 -8.20
N ALA A 141 -0.65 -8.05 -7.22
CA ALA A 141 -1.84 -7.25 -7.48
C ALA A 141 -1.52 -5.99 -8.32
N ILE A 142 -0.34 -5.38 -8.13
CA ILE A 142 0.13 -4.25 -8.96
C ILE A 142 0.37 -4.71 -10.40
N GLN A 143 1.02 -5.85 -10.61
CA GLN A 143 1.26 -6.41 -11.94
C GLN A 143 -0.06 -6.82 -12.62
N ALA A 144 -0.98 -7.44 -11.88
CA ALA A 144 -2.31 -7.78 -12.39
C ALA A 144 -3.10 -6.51 -12.79
N ASP A 145 -3.04 -5.44 -11.99
CA ASP A 145 -3.66 -4.15 -12.32
C ASP A 145 -3.06 -3.54 -13.59
N ALA A 146 -1.73 -3.59 -13.75
CA ALA A 146 -1.05 -3.13 -14.96
C ALA A 146 -1.46 -3.96 -16.20
N LEU A 147 -1.57 -5.28 -16.07
CA LEU A 147 -2.02 -6.16 -17.14
C LEU A 147 -3.47 -5.86 -17.53
N VAL A 148 -4.37 -5.66 -16.57
CA VAL A 148 -5.77 -5.28 -16.82
C VAL A 148 -5.84 -3.93 -17.55
N LEU A 149 -5.06 -2.94 -17.12
CA LEU A 149 -5.00 -1.63 -17.80
C LEU A 149 -4.44 -1.73 -19.22
N TRP A 150 -3.47 -2.61 -19.46
CA TRP A 150 -2.97 -2.88 -20.80
C TRP A 150 -4.05 -3.57 -21.67
N LEU A 151 -4.72 -4.60 -21.13
CA LEU A 151 -5.80 -5.30 -21.84
C LEU A 151 -6.95 -4.36 -22.21
N TRP A 152 -7.31 -3.41 -21.35
CA TRP A 152 -8.30 -2.37 -21.67
C TRP A 152 -7.95 -1.52 -22.89
N LYS A 153 -6.66 -1.32 -23.17
CA LYS A 153 -6.22 -0.54 -24.33
C LYS A 153 -6.23 -1.35 -25.63
N VAL A 154 -6.08 -2.67 -25.53
CA VAL A 154 -5.90 -3.55 -26.70
C VAL A 154 -7.19 -4.28 -27.07
N LEU A 155 -8.04 -4.60 -26.10
CA LEU A 155 -9.27 -5.35 -26.33
C LEU A 155 -10.40 -4.46 -26.88
N PRO A 156 -11.28 -5.02 -27.71
CA PRO A 156 -12.57 -4.41 -28.06
C PRO A 156 -13.37 -3.97 -26.82
N SER A 157 -14.12 -2.87 -26.93
CA SER A 157 -14.79 -2.21 -25.80
C SER A 157 -15.86 -3.08 -25.13
N ASP A 158 -16.49 -3.99 -25.88
CA ASP A 158 -17.47 -4.98 -25.41
C ASP A 158 -16.86 -6.03 -24.45
N ILE A 159 -15.56 -6.29 -24.58
CA ILE A 159 -14.80 -7.18 -23.69
C ILE A 159 -14.09 -6.37 -22.60
N GLY A 160 -13.44 -5.27 -22.98
CA GLY A 160 -12.66 -4.42 -22.06
C GLY A 160 -13.48 -3.97 -20.86
N GLY A 161 -14.72 -3.51 -21.08
CA GLY A 161 -15.61 -3.06 -20.01
C GLY A 161 -15.96 -4.13 -18.95
N LYS A 162 -15.74 -5.43 -19.24
CA LYS A 162 -16.02 -6.53 -18.32
C LYS A 162 -14.84 -6.90 -17.43
N LEU A 163 -13.62 -6.45 -17.75
CA LEU A 163 -12.44 -6.76 -16.94
C LEU A 163 -12.51 -5.99 -15.62
N LYS A 164 -12.40 -6.73 -14.52
CA LYS A 164 -12.37 -6.15 -13.17
C LYS A 164 -10.94 -5.88 -12.76
N ARG A 165 -10.69 -4.69 -12.20
CA ARG A 165 -9.42 -4.37 -11.58
C ARG A 165 -9.30 -5.08 -10.22
N PRO A 166 -8.09 -5.46 -9.79
CA PRO A 166 -7.85 -5.95 -8.44
C PRO A 166 -8.37 -4.95 -7.40
N ALA A 167 -9.07 -5.44 -6.39
CA ALA A 167 -9.48 -4.61 -5.26
C ALA A 167 -8.23 -4.05 -4.56
N ARG A 168 -8.29 -2.77 -4.19
CA ARG A 168 -7.27 -2.15 -3.33
C ARG A 168 -7.51 -2.59 -1.89
N GLN A 169 -6.44 -2.79 -1.16
CA GLN A 169 -6.51 -3.09 0.25
C GLN A 169 -6.30 -1.81 1.05
N TYR A 170 -7.06 -1.69 2.13
CA TYR A 170 -7.04 -0.55 3.03
C TYR A 170 -6.43 -1.02 4.34
N GLY A 171 -5.45 -0.27 4.84
CA GLY A 171 -4.87 -0.50 6.15
C GLY A 171 -4.96 0.78 6.97
N GLN A 172 -4.97 0.60 8.29
CA GLN A 172 -4.83 1.68 9.26
C GLN A 172 -3.80 1.23 10.30
N ALA A 173 -2.83 2.10 10.57
CA ALA A 173 -1.83 1.85 11.60
C ALA A 173 -1.73 3.07 12.51
N LEU A 174 -1.59 2.84 13.81
CA LEU A 174 -1.19 3.89 14.73
C LEU A 174 0.28 4.24 14.49
N LEU A 175 0.63 5.52 14.61
CA LEU A 175 2.03 5.91 14.61
C LEU A 175 2.64 5.56 15.95
N ALA A 176 3.65 4.69 15.93
CA ALA A 176 4.45 4.43 17.11
C ALA A 176 5.36 5.65 17.35
N ALA A 177 5.34 6.14 18.60
CA ALA A 177 6.30 7.14 19.06
C ALA A 177 7.73 6.56 19.01
N PRO A 178 8.76 7.41 18.86
CA PRO A 178 10.14 6.97 19.03
C PRO A 178 10.34 6.36 20.43
N PRO A 179 11.20 5.33 20.56
CA PRO A 179 11.55 4.74 21.85
C PRO A 179 12.28 5.73 22.77
#